data_AF-A0A2E9VE88-F1
#
_entry.id   AF-A0A2E9VE88-F1
#
_cell.length_a   1.000
_cell.length_b   1.000
_cell.length_c   1.000
_cell.angle_alpha   90.00
_cell.angle_beta   90.00
_cell.angle_gamma   90.00
#
_symmetry.space_group_name_H-M   'P 1'
#
loop_
_entity.id
_entity.type
_entity.pdbx_description
1 polymer ?
#
loop_
_entity_poly.entity_id
_entity_poly.type
_entity_poly.pdbx_seq_one_letter_code
_entity_poly.pdbx_strand_id
1 'polypeptide(L)'
;MKKIITASLLLFFSLFSLSEDLLLMSCDHKASMTQDMLTKVLKHRDSAFNTCLSCQGSSCSMKTWQDKEKNNELICKRLFCTPNFISHGYVLPGDTPSGKSSFTYTYNISQEGLLTNINILEVTGVYSKRDAKKFLKALTRKTKYEPIIFQKKSYEINNLTSSMSINTMWEDRD
;
A
#
# COMPACT_ATOMS: atom_id res chain seq x y z
N MET A 1 -55.98 31.81 32.55
CA MET A 1 -54.52 31.84 32.83
C MET A 1 -54.02 30.41 33.04
N LYS A 2 -53.36 29.81 32.05
CA LYS A 2 -52.54 28.60 32.20
C LYS A 2 -51.58 28.53 31.01
N LYS A 3 -50.29 28.55 31.32
CA LYS A 3 -49.16 28.67 30.41
C LYS A 3 -48.95 27.32 29.70
N ILE A 4 -48.88 27.32 28.36
CA ILE A 4 -48.45 26.15 27.59
C ILE A 4 -46.94 26.33 27.37
N ILE A 5 -46.17 25.44 27.98
CA ILE A 5 -44.71 25.37 27.90
C ILE A 5 -44.36 24.78 26.54
N THR A 6 -43.69 25.56 25.70
CA THR A 6 -43.13 25.10 24.43
C THR A 6 -41.92 24.22 24.70
N ALA A 7 -42.03 22.92 24.40
CA ALA A 7 -40.91 22.00 24.43
C ALA A 7 -40.04 22.22 23.17
N SER A 8 -38.93 22.95 23.32
CA SER A 8 -37.89 23.03 22.30
C SER A 8 -37.17 21.69 22.21
N LEU A 9 -37.46 20.94 21.14
CA LEU A 9 -36.77 19.73 20.76
C LEU A 9 -35.34 20.09 20.33
N LEU A 10 -34.37 19.85 21.22
CA LEU A 10 -32.94 19.95 20.91
C LEU A 10 -32.59 18.86 19.90
N LEU A 11 -32.47 19.23 18.63
CA LEU A 11 -31.86 18.42 17.59
C LEU A 11 -30.38 18.23 17.95
N PHE A 12 -30.07 17.12 18.62
CA PHE A 12 -28.73 16.56 18.68
C PHE A 12 -28.31 16.24 17.24
N PHE A 13 -27.65 17.20 16.59
CA PHE A 13 -26.85 16.93 15.40
C PHE A 13 -25.68 16.08 15.88
N SER A 14 -25.89 14.76 15.88
CA SER A 14 -24.83 13.78 15.99
C SER A 14 -23.81 14.11 14.90
N LEU A 15 -22.68 14.67 15.32
CA LEU A 15 -21.46 14.71 14.54
C LEU A 15 -21.15 13.27 14.16
N PHE A 16 -21.58 12.87 12.96
CA PHE A 16 -21.02 11.73 12.27
C PHE A 16 -19.55 12.05 12.07
N SER A 17 -18.71 11.55 12.96
CA SER A 17 -17.30 11.35 12.65
C SER A 17 -17.28 10.40 11.45
N LEU A 18 -17.14 10.96 10.25
CA LEU A 18 -16.69 10.19 9.10
C LEU A 18 -15.30 9.67 9.50
N SER A 19 -15.23 8.42 9.93
CA SER A 19 -13.99 7.67 9.81
C SER A 19 -13.70 7.63 8.31
N GLU A 20 -12.73 8.43 7.87
CA GLU A 20 -12.07 8.16 6.60
C GLU A 20 -11.52 6.74 6.73
N ASP A 21 -12.25 5.76 6.22
CA ASP A 21 -11.68 4.47 5.86
C ASP A 21 -10.52 4.81 4.93
N LEU A 22 -9.32 4.75 5.48
CA LEU A 22 -8.08 5.01 4.76
C LEU A 22 -8.12 4.05 3.56
N LEU A 23 -8.44 4.54 2.36
CA LEU A 23 -8.49 3.73 1.17
C LEU A 23 -7.06 3.22 0.92
N LEU A 24 -6.78 2.03 1.43
CA LEU A 24 -5.45 1.44 1.46
C LEU A 24 -5.07 1.04 0.03
N MET A 25 -4.42 1.94 -0.69
CA MET A 25 -3.77 1.60 -1.94
C MET A 25 -2.54 0.73 -1.63
N SER A 26 -2.74 -0.59 -1.60
CA SER A 26 -1.69 -1.58 -1.42
C SER A 26 -1.20 -2.12 -2.77
N CYS A 27 0.11 -2.06 -2.99
CA CYS A 27 0.80 -2.90 -3.96
C CYS A 27 1.04 -4.30 -3.39
N ASP A 28 0.99 -5.33 -4.23
CA ASP A 28 1.44 -6.67 -3.85
C ASP A 28 2.94 -6.80 -4.12
N HIS A 29 3.73 -6.87 -3.05
CA HIS A 29 5.19 -7.03 -3.13
C HIS A 29 5.64 -8.47 -3.33
N LYS A 30 4.72 -9.44 -3.30
CA LYS A 30 5.02 -10.89 -3.34
C LYS A 30 4.86 -11.50 -4.72
N ALA A 31 4.31 -10.76 -5.68
CA ALA A 31 4.10 -11.21 -7.04
C ALA A 31 4.77 -10.25 -8.03
N SER A 32 5.70 -10.75 -8.84
CA SER A 32 6.26 -10.00 -9.97
C SER A 32 5.49 -10.29 -11.26
N MET A 33 5.44 -9.31 -12.15
CA MET A 33 4.98 -9.54 -13.51
C MET A 33 6.02 -10.33 -14.32
N THR A 34 5.55 -11.10 -15.31
CA THR A 34 6.41 -11.71 -16.33
C THR A 34 6.90 -10.64 -17.30
N GLN A 35 7.94 -10.95 -18.08
CA GLN A 35 8.48 -10.02 -19.08
C GLN A 35 7.47 -9.63 -20.18
N ASP A 36 6.63 -10.58 -20.60
CA ASP A 36 5.53 -10.32 -21.54
C ASP A 36 4.51 -9.33 -20.94
N MET A 37 4.14 -9.54 -19.67
CA MET A 37 3.23 -8.63 -18.96
C MET A 37 3.84 -7.24 -18.78
N LEU A 38 5.14 -7.15 -18.48
CA LEU A 38 5.86 -5.87 -18.39
C LEU A 38 5.79 -5.10 -19.71
N THR A 39 6.04 -5.79 -20.83
CA THR A 39 5.97 -5.17 -22.16
C THR A 39 4.58 -4.60 -22.45
N LYS A 40 3.52 -5.31 -22.06
CA LYS A 40 2.13 -4.83 -22.19
C LYS A 40 1.84 -3.65 -21.27
N VAL A 41 2.29 -3.71 -20.02
CA VAL A 41 2.13 -2.62 -19.05
C VAL A 41 2.78 -1.33 -19.57
N LEU A 42 4.02 -1.40 -20.04
CA LEU A 42 4.77 -0.24 -20.51
C LEU A 42 4.08 0.49 -21.66
N LYS A 43 3.40 -0.23 -22.57
CA LYS A 43 2.64 0.37 -23.68
C LYS A 43 1.48 1.26 -23.23
N HIS A 44 0.94 1.05 -22.04
CA HIS A 44 -0.26 1.74 -21.56
C HIS A 44 0.01 2.75 -20.45
N ARG A 45 1.22 2.76 -19.87
CA ARG A 45 1.56 3.68 -18.76
C ARG A 45 1.37 5.14 -19.14
N ASP A 46 1.89 5.58 -20.28
CA ASP A 46 1.82 6.99 -20.66
C ASP A 46 0.37 7.47 -20.81
N SER A 47 -0.48 6.69 -21.48
CA SER A 47 -1.91 7.01 -21.63
C SER A 47 -2.66 6.99 -20.30
N ALA A 48 -2.22 6.17 -19.35
CA ALA A 48 -2.87 6.01 -18.06
C ALA A 48 -2.26 6.89 -16.95
N PHE A 49 -1.17 7.62 -17.21
CA PHE A 49 -0.40 8.32 -16.19
C PHE A 49 -1.28 9.29 -15.40
N ASN A 50 -1.94 10.23 -16.07
CA ASN A 50 -2.84 11.20 -15.44
C ASN A 50 -4.18 10.59 -14.99
N THR A 51 -4.53 9.41 -15.50
CA THR A 51 -5.74 8.68 -15.09
C THR A 51 -5.53 7.97 -13.76
N CYS A 52 -4.33 7.43 -13.53
CA CYS A 52 -4.01 6.62 -12.36
C CYS A 52 -3.28 7.38 -11.26
N LEU A 53 -2.52 8.43 -11.61
CA LEU A 53 -1.67 9.17 -10.68
C LEU A 53 -2.12 10.62 -10.54
N SER A 54 -1.91 11.17 -9.35
CA SER A 54 -1.98 12.60 -9.06
C SER A 54 -0.60 13.06 -8.62
N CYS A 55 0.01 14.02 -9.33
CA CYS A 55 1.40 14.37 -9.12
C CYS A 55 1.59 15.85 -8.81
N GLN A 56 2.43 16.15 -7.82
CA GLN A 56 2.96 17.48 -7.54
C GLN A 56 4.48 17.43 -7.72
N GLY A 57 4.98 18.10 -8.77
CA GLY A 57 6.40 18.03 -9.11
C GLY A 57 6.80 16.65 -9.64
N SER A 58 7.68 15.94 -8.94
CA SER A 58 8.11 14.55 -9.25
C SER A 58 7.54 13.52 -8.27
N SER A 59 6.71 13.96 -7.32
CA SER A 59 6.07 13.12 -6.33
C SER A 59 4.63 12.85 -6.74
N CYS A 60 4.28 11.58 -6.94
CA CYS A 60 2.93 11.17 -7.28
C CYS A 60 2.28 10.39 -6.13
N SER A 61 0.95 10.39 -6.10
CA SER A 61 0.15 9.43 -5.36
C SER A 61 -0.74 8.67 -6.33
N MET A 62 -1.08 7.44 -5.98
CA MET A 62 -2.12 6.70 -6.68
C MET A 62 -3.47 7.37 -6.41
N LYS A 63 -4.29 7.56 -7.45
CA LYS A 63 -5.66 8.00 -7.28
C LYS A 63 -6.48 6.91 -6.59
N THR A 64 -7.37 7.35 -5.70
CA THR A 64 -8.36 6.50 -5.04
C THR A 64 -9.58 6.34 -5.93
N TRP A 65 -10.18 5.16 -5.90
CA TRP A 65 -11.34 4.82 -6.73
C TRP A 65 -12.52 4.48 -5.82
N GLN A 66 -13.74 4.81 -6.27
CA GLN A 66 -14.94 4.35 -5.59
C GLN A 66 -15.19 2.86 -5.88
N ASP A 67 -15.98 2.17 -5.06
CA ASP A 67 -16.24 0.73 -5.22
C ASP A 67 -16.74 0.34 -6.62
N LYS A 68 -17.55 1.22 -7.25
CA LYS A 68 -18.08 1.03 -8.60
C LYS A 68 -16.98 1.05 -9.68
N GLU A 69 -15.80 1.56 -9.35
CA GLU A 69 -14.64 1.75 -10.24
C GLU A 69 -13.44 0.86 -9.84
N LYS A 70 -13.67 -0.20 -9.05
CA LYS A 70 -12.63 -1.13 -8.60
C LYS A 70 -11.78 -1.72 -9.74
N ASN A 71 -12.35 -1.86 -10.94
CA ASN A 71 -11.58 -2.29 -12.12
C ASN A 71 -10.50 -1.27 -12.51
N ASN A 72 -10.79 0.02 -12.40
CA ASN A 72 -9.79 1.08 -12.66
C ASN A 72 -8.66 1.00 -11.63
N GLU A 73 -9.00 0.75 -10.35
CA GLU A 73 -8.01 0.53 -9.30
C GLU A 73 -7.08 -0.65 -9.62
N LEU A 74 -7.64 -1.81 -10.01
CA LEU A 74 -6.87 -2.99 -10.39
C LEU A 74 -5.97 -2.74 -11.59
N ILE A 75 -6.47 -2.03 -12.62
CA ILE A 75 -5.68 -1.65 -13.80
C ILE A 75 -4.53 -0.73 -13.38
N CYS A 76 -4.80 0.33 -12.61
CA CYS A 76 -3.77 1.24 -12.14
C CYS A 76 -2.73 0.55 -11.27
N LYS A 77 -3.16 -0.36 -10.38
CA LYS A 77 -2.26 -1.21 -9.59
C LYS A 77 -1.34 -2.06 -10.47
N ARG A 78 -1.90 -2.68 -11.51
CA ARG A 78 -1.13 -3.46 -12.48
C ARG A 78 -0.09 -2.62 -13.22
N LEU A 79 -0.47 -1.40 -13.60
CA LEU A 79 0.37 -0.51 -14.40
C LEU A 79 1.52 0.10 -13.58
N PHE A 80 1.26 0.58 -12.36
CA PHE A 80 2.22 1.43 -11.63
C PHE A 80 2.74 0.82 -10.33
N CYS A 81 2.12 -0.27 -9.87
CA CYS A 81 2.24 -0.74 -8.50
C CYS A 81 2.37 -2.28 -8.44
N THR A 82 2.87 -2.88 -9.54
CA THR A 82 3.29 -4.29 -9.58
C THR A 82 4.81 -4.36 -9.81
N PRO A 83 5.56 -5.13 -9.01
CA PRO A 83 6.98 -5.36 -9.23
C PRO A 83 7.28 -6.00 -10.60
N ASN A 84 8.40 -5.64 -11.23
CA ASN A 84 8.97 -6.35 -12.38
C ASN A 84 9.94 -7.46 -11.95
N PHE A 85 10.39 -7.43 -10.70
CA PHE A 85 11.29 -8.44 -10.15
C PHE A 85 11.10 -8.55 -8.64
N ILE A 86 11.06 -9.79 -8.14
CA ILE A 86 11.12 -10.12 -6.72
C ILE A 86 12.21 -11.17 -6.51
N SER A 87 12.87 -11.14 -5.35
CA SER A 87 13.76 -12.22 -4.97
C SER A 87 13.02 -13.22 -4.09
N HIS A 88 13.01 -14.49 -4.48
CA HIS A 88 12.40 -15.56 -3.69
C HIS A 88 13.24 -15.96 -2.46
N GLY A 89 14.49 -15.50 -2.37
CA GLY A 89 15.39 -15.77 -1.25
C GLY A 89 15.62 -14.53 -0.41
N TYR A 90 14.97 -14.44 0.75
CA TYR A 90 15.31 -13.51 1.81
C TYR A 90 15.67 -14.30 3.06
N VAL A 91 16.67 -13.79 3.79
CA VAL A 91 17.12 -14.38 5.05
C VAL A 91 16.58 -13.52 6.16
N LEU A 92 15.83 -14.14 7.08
CA LEU A 92 15.40 -13.47 8.28
C LEU A 92 16.60 -13.18 9.18
N PRO A 93 16.66 -12.00 9.83
CA PRO A 93 17.59 -11.77 10.92
C PRO A 93 17.47 -12.89 11.97
N GLY A 94 18.59 -13.40 12.49
CA GLY A 94 18.59 -14.52 13.43
C GLY A 94 17.89 -14.23 14.76
N ASP A 95 17.67 -12.95 15.08
CA ASP A 95 16.93 -12.47 16.26
C ASP A 95 15.42 -12.30 16.00
N THR A 96 14.91 -12.74 14.84
CA THR A 96 13.49 -12.60 14.51
C THR A 96 12.63 -13.55 15.36
N PRO A 97 11.63 -13.05 16.12
CA PRO A 97 10.75 -13.91 16.92
C PRO A 97 10.01 -14.95 16.08
N SER A 98 9.81 -16.15 16.61
CA SER A 98 8.96 -17.18 15.98
C SER A 98 7.51 -17.04 16.45
N GLY A 99 6.56 -17.05 15.51
CA GLY A 99 5.14 -16.93 15.82
C GLY A 99 4.31 -16.29 14.72
N LYS A 100 3.01 -16.14 15.00
CA LYS A 100 2.09 -15.39 14.13
C LYS A 100 2.22 -13.90 14.41
N SER A 101 2.32 -13.11 13.35
CA SER A 101 2.29 -11.65 13.44
C SER A 101 1.56 -11.05 12.25
N SER A 102 0.88 -9.94 12.49
CA SER A 102 0.24 -9.11 11.47
C SER A 102 0.63 -7.66 11.68
N PHE A 103 0.87 -6.92 10.60
CA PHE A 103 1.24 -5.50 10.70
C PHE A 103 0.77 -4.69 9.49
N THR A 104 0.48 -3.42 9.74
CA THR A 104 0.16 -2.42 8.73
C THR A 104 1.31 -1.42 8.60
N TYR A 105 1.56 -0.94 7.39
CA TYR A 105 2.71 -0.09 7.12
C TYR A 105 2.49 0.82 5.92
N THR A 106 3.16 1.96 5.94
CA THR A 106 3.30 2.85 4.79
C THR A 106 4.68 2.73 4.18
N TYR A 107 4.78 3.07 2.89
CA TYR A 107 6.04 3.07 2.13
C TYR A 107 5.88 3.91 0.85
N ASN A 108 7.00 4.13 0.17
CA ASN A 108 7.06 4.77 -1.13
C ASN A 108 7.73 3.82 -2.15
N ILE A 109 7.45 4.03 -3.43
CA ILE A 109 8.24 3.50 -4.55
C ILE A 109 9.10 4.66 -5.07
N SER A 110 10.43 4.55 -4.99
CA SER A 110 11.35 5.60 -5.42
C SER A 110 11.38 5.76 -6.95
N GLN A 111 12.06 6.81 -7.42
CA GLN A 111 12.31 7.05 -8.85
C GLN A 111 13.07 5.91 -9.54
N GLU A 112 13.86 5.14 -8.80
CA GLU A 112 14.59 3.97 -9.26
C GLU A 112 13.79 2.66 -9.14
N GLY A 113 12.54 2.75 -8.67
CA GLY A 113 11.65 1.59 -8.51
C GLY A 113 11.94 0.75 -7.26
N LEU A 114 12.47 1.35 -6.18
CA LEU A 114 12.75 0.65 -4.92
C LEU A 114 11.73 0.99 -3.84
N LEU A 115 11.46 0.04 -2.94
CA LEU A 115 10.70 0.34 -1.72
C LEU A 115 11.55 1.20 -0.78
N THR A 116 11.02 2.36 -0.40
CA THR A 116 11.67 3.31 0.49
C THR A 116 10.68 3.81 1.54
N ASN A 117 11.17 4.57 2.53
CA ASN A 117 10.36 5.23 3.55
C ASN A 117 9.38 4.32 4.32
N ILE A 118 9.78 3.05 4.52
CA ILE A 118 8.97 2.06 5.24
C ILE A 118 8.73 2.52 6.69
N ASN A 119 7.46 2.66 7.06
CA ASN A 119 7.00 3.00 8.40
C ASN A 119 5.92 2.03 8.88
N ILE A 120 6.10 1.42 10.04
CA ILE A 120 5.15 0.46 10.61
C ILE A 120 4.13 1.22 11.47
N LEU A 121 2.85 1.12 11.08
CA LEU A 121 1.74 1.80 11.74
C LEU A 121 1.26 1.00 12.96
N GLU A 122 0.89 -0.26 12.73
CA GLU A 122 0.35 -1.16 13.76
C GLU A 122 0.95 -2.55 13.65
N VAL A 123 1.03 -3.25 14.77
CA VAL A 123 1.49 -4.64 14.85
C VAL A 123 0.66 -5.40 15.87
N THR A 124 0.29 -6.62 15.53
CA THR A 124 -0.38 -7.60 16.39
C THR A 124 0.41 -8.91 16.33
N GLY A 125 0.61 -9.56 17.48
CA GLY A 125 1.34 -10.83 17.57
C GLY A 125 2.74 -10.67 18.17
N VAL A 126 3.66 -11.57 17.78
CA VAL A 126 4.98 -11.68 18.42
C VAL A 126 6.00 -10.63 17.98
N TYR A 127 5.81 -10.01 16.80
CA TYR A 127 6.71 -8.98 16.31
C TYR A 127 6.50 -7.66 17.05
N SER A 128 7.60 -6.95 17.34
CA SER A 128 7.55 -5.52 17.58
C SER A 128 7.49 -4.74 16.24
N LYS A 129 7.22 -3.43 16.30
CA LYS A 129 7.38 -2.54 15.13
C LYS A 129 8.78 -2.61 14.52
N ARG A 130 9.80 -2.81 15.35
CA ARG A 130 11.20 -2.96 14.90
C ARG A 130 11.38 -4.25 14.10
N ASP A 131 10.81 -5.35 14.57
CA ASP A 131 10.92 -6.66 13.93
C ASP A 131 10.16 -6.69 12.61
N ALA A 132 8.93 -6.16 12.59
CA ALA A 132 8.15 -5.99 11.37
C ALA A 132 8.91 -5.15 10.32
N LYS A 133 9.55 -4.05 10.74
CA LYS A 133 10.36 -3.21 9.84
C LYS A 133 11.60 -3.96 9.32
N LYS A 134 12.31 -4.69 10.18
CA LYS A 134 13.47 -5.51 9.78
C LYS A 134 13.06 -6.60 8.79
N PHE A 135 11.98 -7.33 9.11
CA PHE A 135 11.41 -8.37 8.26
C PHE A 135 11.05 -7.81 6.88
N LEU A 136 10.28 -6.72 6.84
CA LEU A 136 9.84 -6.13 5.58
C LEU A 136 11.02 -5.65 4.74
N LYS A 137 12.02 -5.00 5.36
CA LYS A 137 13.26 -4.62 4.68
C LYS A 137 14.01 -5.83 4.11
N ALA A 138 14.07 -6.95 4.84
CA ALA A 138 14.73 -8.16 4.36
C ALA A 138 13.98 -8.78 3.17
N LEU A 139 12.65 -8.87 3.27
CA LEU A 139 11.75 -9.40 2.24
C LEU A 139 11.84 -8.58 0.95
N THR A 140 11.79 -7.25 1.04
CA THR A 140 11.68 -6.37 -0.13
C THR A 140 13.00 -5.79 -0.61
N ARG A 141 14.13 -6.15 0.03
CA ARG A 141 15.48 -5.64 -0.30
C ARG A 141 15.82 -5.70 -1.78
N LYS A 142 15.35 -6.74 -2.46
CA LYS A 142 15.61 -6.99 -3.88
C LYS A 142 14.38 -6.82 -4.76
N THR A 143 13.23 -6.43 -4.20
CA THR A 143 12.03 -6.14 -4.98
C THR A 143 12.28 -4.89 -5.82
N LYS A 144 12.00 -4.98 -7.11
CA LYS A 144 12.11 -3.86 -8.05
C LYS A 144 10.80 -3.63 -8.76
N TYR A 145 10.47 -2.36 -8.90
CA TYR A 145 9.40 -1.85 -9.73
C TYR A 145 10.02 -1.30 -11.00
N GLU A 146 9.26 -1.34 -12.08
CA GLU A 146 9.67 -0.64 -13.29
C GLU A 146 9.56 0.88 -13.04
N PRO A 147 10.65 1.66 -13.19
CA PRO A 147 10.64 3.11 -12.99
C PRO A 147 9.54 3.82 -13.77
N ILE A 148 9.01 4.90 -13.21
CA ILE A 148 7.94 5.67 -13.84
C ILE A 148 8.58 6.85 -14.55
N ILE A 149 8.68 6.72 -15.87
CA ILE A 149 9.17 7.79 -16.75
C ILE A 149 7.97 8.31 -17.54
N PHE A 150 7.65 9.59 -17.38
CA PHE A 150 6.60 10.25 -18.15
C PHE A 150 7.12 11.60 -18.63
N GLN A 151 6.99 11.89 -19.93
CA GLN A 151 7.54 13.10 -20.54
C GLN A 151 9.03 13.34 -20.21
N LYS A 152 9.84 12.26 -20.27
CA LYS A 152 11.29 12.26 -19.97
C LYS A 152 11.65 12.64 -18.52
N LYS A 153 10.69 12.66 -17.60
CA LYS A 153 10.90 12.91 -16.18
C LYS A 153 10.63 11.64 -15.38
N SER A 154 11.43 11.39 -14.35
CA SER A 154 11.23 10.28 -13.41
C SER A 154 10.33 10.71 -12.24
N TYR A 155 9.50 9.80 -11.76
CA TYR A 155 8.53 10.02 -10.69
C TYR A 155 8.61 8.94 -9.63
N GLU A 156 8.39 9.34 -8.38
CA GLU A 156 8.15 8.44 -7.25
C GLU A 156 6.65 8.31 -6.96
N ILE A 157 6.25 7.22 -6.29
CA ILE A 157 4.90 7.07 -5.73
C ILE A 157 5.00 7.05 -4.21
N ASN A 158 4.28 7.98 -3.59
CA ASN A 158 4.26 8.19 -2.16
C ASN A 158 2.92 7.77 -1.54
N ASN A 159 2.90 7.65 -0.21
CA ASN A 159 1.70 7.38 0.58
C ASN A 159 1.01 6.05 0.25
N LEU A 160 1.79 5.03 -0.15
CA LEU A 160 1.26 3.68 -0.31
C LEU A 160 1.10 3.05 1.06
N THR A 161 0.05 2.25 1.24
CA THR A 161 -0.24 1.57 2.50
C THR A 161 -0.59 0.12 2.25
N SER A 162 -0.02 -0.78 3.04
CA SER A 162 -0.23 -2.22 2.90
C SER A 162 -0.30 -2.90 4.27
N SER A 163 -0.79 -4.12 4.29
CA SER A 163 -0.84 -4.98 5.45
C SER A 163 -0.24 -6.35 5.12
N MET A 164 0.31 -7.01 6.13
CA MET A 164 0.85 -8.34 5.97
C MET A 164 0.58 -9.17 7.21
N SER A 165 0.21 -10.43 7.00
CA SER A 165 0.19 -11.48 8.02
C SER A 165 1.22 -12.54 7.68
N ILE A 166 1.94 -12.98 8.69
CA ILE A 166 3.01 -13.98 8.58
C ILE A 166 2.88 -15.01 9.71
N ASN A 167 3.32 -16.22 9.42
CA ASN A 167 3.54 -17.26 10.42
C ASN A 167 4.98 -17.76 10.23
N THR A 168 5.84 -17.50 11.22
CA THR A 168 7.23 -17.97 11.21
C THR A 168 7.43 -19.24 12.03
N MET A 169 6.37 -19.81 12.60
CA MET A 169 6.42 -21.17 13.11
C MET A 169 6.47 -22.12 11.91
N TRP A 170 7.54 -22.91 11.84
CA TRP A 170 7.57 -24.07 10.98
C TRP A 170 6.57 -25.07 11.57
N GLU A 171 5.47 -25.34 10.86
CA GLU A 171 4.72 -26.57 11.09
C GLU A 171 5.64 -27.68 10.57
N ASP A 172 6.11 -28.53 11.48
CA ASP A 172 6.81 -29.75 11.10
C ASP A 172 5.90 -30.48 10.09
N ARG A 173 6.38 -30.60 8.85
CA ARG A 173 5.73 -31.45 7.87
C ARG A 173 6.10 -32.88 8.26
N ASP A 174 5.20 -33.51 9.03
CA ASP A 174 5.16 -34.95 9.24
C ASP A 174 5.15 -35.71 7.90
#